data_AF-A0A848ZNX2-F1
#
_entry.id   AF-A0A848ZNX2-F1
#
_cell.length_a   1.000
_cell.length_b   1.000
_cell.length_c   1.000
_cell.angle_alpha   90.00
_cell.angle_beta   90.00
_cell.angle_gamma   90.00
#
_symmetry.space_group_name_H-M   'P 1'
#
loop_
_entity.id
_entity.type
_entity.pdbx_description
1 polymer ?
#
loop_
_entity_poly.entity_id
_entity_poly.type
_entity_poly.pdbx_seq_one_letter_code
_entity_poly.pdbx_strand_id
1 'polypeptide(L)'
;MKSLLLFCSLIIVSCKGKMENLPEVVPLEHPAILEQEFIYELDDALTPECHASTVEVSNGVVIASWFGGTEEKNDDVGIWVARKTAGSWSTPTEVANGVQKDGTRYPSWNPVLFKPKEGPLFLFYKV
;
A
#
# COMPACT_ATOMS: atom_id res chain seq x y z
N MET A 1 59.45 -17.43 -2.62
CA MET A 1 58.32 -16.95 -1.79
C MET A 1 57.93 -15.55 -2.27
N LYS A 2 56.87 -15.43 -3.09
CA LYS A 2 56.20 -14.15 -3.36
C LYS A 2 54.70 -14.44 -3.24
N SER A 3 54.13 -14.10 -2.09
CA SER A 3 52.70 -14.23 -1.86
C SER A 3 52.00 -13.07 -2.56
N LEU A 4 51.16 -13.37 -3.55
CA LEU A 4 50.33 -12.41 -4.24
C LEU A 4 48.96 -12.39 -3.54
N LEU A 5 48.77 -11.43 -2.65
CA LEU A 5 47.49 -11.18 -1.99
C LEU A 5 46.57 -10.47 -2.98
N LEU A 6 45.55 -11.19 -3.47
CA LEU A 6 44.49 -10.66 -4.32
C LEU A 6 43.45 -9.97 -3.43
N PHE A 7 43.45 -8.65 -3.38
CA PHE A 7 42.39 -7.87 -2.72
C PHE A 7 41.18 -7.82 -3.65
N CYS A 8 40.15 -8.62 -3.34
CA CYS A 8 38.87 -8.56 -4.02
C CYS A 8 38.02 -7.45 -3.38
N SER A 9 38.00 -6.27 -3.99
CA SER A 9 37.16 -5.16 -3.53
C SER A 9 35.70 -5.44 -3.90
N LEU A 10 34.89 -5.77 -2.90
CA LEU A 10 33.44 -5.84 -3.01
C LEU A 10 32.90 -4.42 -3.27
N ILE A 11 32.54 -4.10 -4.51
CA ILE A 11 31.85 -2.85 -4.82
C ILE A 11 30.38 -3.03 -4.43
N ILE A 12 30.02 -2.56 -3.26
CA ILE A 12 28.63 -2.45 -2.82
C ILE A 12 28.04 -1.25 -3.57
N VAL A 13 27.41 -1.51 -4.73
CA VAL A 13 26.60 -0.51 -5.41
C VAL A 13 25.30 -0.37 -4.61
N SER A 14 25.31 0.52 -3.62
CA SER A 14 24.09 0.98 -2.97
C SER A 14 23.38 1.92 -3.95
N CYS A 15 22.32 1.44 -4.60
CA CYS A 15 21.37 2.30 -5.30
C CYS A 15 20.68 3.19 -4.26
N LYS A 16 21.31 4.32 -3.92
CA LYS A 16 20.64 5.39 -3.19
C LYS A 16 19.70 6.07 -4.19
N GLY A 17 18.44 5.65 -4.21
CA GLY A 17 17.37 6.48 -4.75
C GLY A 17 17.45 7.86 -4.08
N LYS A 18 17.38 8.93 -4.86
CA LYS A 18 17.32 10.28 -4.29
C LYS A 18 16.04 10.39 -3.48
N MET A 19 16.19 10.68 -2.20
CA MET A 19 15.07 11.10 -1.34
C MET A 19 14.76 12.54 -1.75
N GLU A 20 13.75 12.70 -2.60
CA GLU A 20 13.24 14.01 -3.00
C GLU A 20 12.34 14.52 -1.88
N ASN A 21 12.51 15.79 -1.48
CA ASN A 21 11.59 16.41 -0.55
C ASN A 21 10.24 16.57 -1.26
N LEU A 22 9.22 15.92 -0.71
CA LEU A 22 7.87 16.08 -1.24
C LEU A 22 7.38 17.51 -0.99
N PRO A 23 6.58 18.06 -1.91
CA PRO A 23 5.97 19.36 -1.70
C PRO A 23 5.09 19.34 -0.44
N GLU A 24 4.97 20.50 0.20
CA GLU A 24 4.01 20.67 1.29
C GLU A 24 2.61 20.32 0.81
N VAL A 25 1.88 19.58 1.64
CA VAL A 25 0.53 19.11 1.32
C VAL A 25 -0.40 20.30 1.41
N VAL A 26 -0.83 20.81 0.25
CA VAL A 26 -1.78 21.91 0.18
C VAL A 26 -3.20 21.36 0.36
N PRO A 27 -3.97 21.80 1.36
CA PRO A 27 -5.37 21.44 1.48
C PRO A 27 -6.14 21.89 0.24
N LEU A 28 -6.97 21.01 -0.32
CA LEU A 28 -7.87 21.40 -1.40
C LEU A 28 -9.03 22.20 -0.80
N GLU A 29 -9.12 23.49 -1.12
CA GLU A 29 -10.24 24.32 -0.70
C GLU A 29 -11.42 24.13 -1.66
N HIS A 30 -12.36 23.26 -1.27
CA HIS A 30 -13.61 23.08 -1.99
C HIS A 30 -14.75 22.77 -1.00
N PRO A 31 -15.93 23.41 -1.12
CA PRO A 31 -17.03 23.24 -0.16
C PRO A 31 -17.58 21.81 -0.07
N ALA A 32 -17.29 20.96 -1.05
CA ALA A 32 -17.66 19.53 -1.02
C ALA A 32 -16.64 18.63 -0.30
N ILE A 33 -15.47 19.16 0.07
CA ILE A 33 -14.44 18.44 0.82
C ILE A 33 -14.71 18.66 2.31
N LEU A 34 -15.17 17.63 2.98
CA LEU A 34 -15.44 17.67 4.42
C LEU A 34 -14.18 17.33 5.23
N GLU A 35 -13.30 16.51 4.67
CA GLU A 35 -12.10 16.01 5.32
C GLU A 35 -11.06 15.62 4.27
N GLN A 36 -9.79 15.93 4.55
CA GLN A 36 -8.64 15.56 3.74
C GLN A 36 -7.48 15.24 4.71
N GLU A 37 -6.93 14.05 4.61
CA GLU A 37 -5.85 13.57 5.47
C GLU A 37 -5.13 12.39 4.79
N PHE A 38 -3.98 12.01 5.33
CA PHE A 38 -3.34 10.74 5.00
C PHE A 38 -3.88 9.60 5.87
N ILE A 39 -3.89 8.39 5.31
CA ILE A 39 -4.16 7.17 6.08
C ILE A 39 -2.92 6.80 6.94
N TYR A 40 -1.73 7.09 6.43
CA TYR A 40 -0.44 6.93 7.10
C TYR A 40 0.55 7.94 6.50
N GLU A 41 1.53 8.34 7.29
CA GLU A 41 2.60 9.24 6.83
C GLU A 41 3.47 8.56 5.78
N LEU A 42 4.03 9.33 4.85
CA LEU A 42 4.82 8.79 3.74
C LEU A 42 6.13 8.12 4.21
N ASP A 43 6.68 8.57 5.34
CA ASP A 43 7.82 7.93 6.00
C ASP A 43 7.46 6.55 6.60
N ASP A 44 6.17 6.30 6.87
CA ASP A 44 5.63 5.05 7.40
C ASP A 44 4.97 4.18 6.32
N ALA A 45 5.18 4.50 5.04
CA ALA A 45 4.59 3.76 3.94
C ALA A 45 5.03 2.29 3.94
N LEU A 46 4.06 1.37 3.99
CA LEU A 46 4.30 -0.07 4.03
C LEU A 46 4.70 -0.65 2.67
N THR A 47 4.38 0.05 1.59
CA THR A 47 4.74 -0.31 0.23
C THR A 47 5.26 0.91 -0.53
N PRO A 48 6.26 0.76 -1.41
CA PRO A 48 6.73 1.86 -2.27
C PRO A 48 5.64 2.45 -3.17
N GLU A 49 4.72 1.61 -3.66
CA GLU A 49 3.60 2.03 -4.48
C GLU A 49 2.26 1.63 -3.87
N CYS A 50 1.26 2.48 -4.05
CA CYS A 50 -0.15 2.22 -3.74
C CYS A 50 -1.05 2.83 -4.83
N HIS A 51 -2.03 2.08 -5.32
CA HIS A 51 -2.88 2.53 -6.43
C HIS A 51 -4.28 1.87 -6.40
N ALA A 52 -5.20 2.42 -7.20
CA ALA A 52 -6.63 2.06 -7.31
C ALA A 52 -7.35 1.93 -5.96
N SER A 53 -7.42 3.04 -5.21
CA SER A 53 -8.09 3.06 -3.92
C SER A 53 -9.63 3.01 -4.04
N THR A 54 -10.26 2.46 -3.01
CA THR A 54 -11.70 2.41 -2.78
C THR A 54 -12.00 2.75 -1.32
N VAL A 55 -13.14 3.37 -1.06
CA VAL A 55 -13.58 3.75 0.28
C VAL A 55 -15.06 3.40 0.45
N GLU A 56 -15.43 2.93 1.63
CA GLU A 56 -16.82 2.61 1.99
C GLU A 56 -17.04 2.80 3.50
N VAL A 57 -18.29 3.05 3.89
CA VAL A 57 -18.69 3.12 5.29
C VAL A 57 -19.46 1.87 5.70
N SER A 58 -19.04 1.24 6.79
CA SER A 58 -19.77 0.11 7.38
C SER A 58 -19.86 0.29 8.89
N ASN A 59 -21.08 0.22 9.43
CA ASN A 59 -21.36 0.41 10.85
C ASN A 59 -20.76 1.71 11.44
N GLY A 60 -20.79 2.80 10.67
CA GLY A 60 -20.25 4.10 11.08
C GLY A 60 -18.72 4.20 11.07
N VAL A 61 -18.02 3.17 10.58
CA VAL A 61 -16.56 3.16 10.40
C VAL A 61 -16.26 3.40 8.92
N VAL A 62 -15.30 4.27 8.61
CA VAL A 62 -14.77 4.43 7.25
C VAL A 62 -13.72 3.35 7.01
N ILE A 63 -13.79 2.66 5.88
CA ILE A 63 -12.84 1.63 5.48
C ILE A 63 -12.28 2.04 4.13
N ALA A 64 -10.96 2.01 4.00
CA ALA A 64 -10.26 2.24 2.75
C ALA A 64 -9.52 0.96 2.35
N SER A 65 -9.42 0.71 1.05
CA SER A 65 -8.61 -0.35 0.48
C SER A 65 -7.93 0.10 -0.80
N TRP A 66 -6.76 -0.45 -1.10
CA TRP A 66 -5.96 -0.19 -2.30
C TRP A 66 -5.09 -1.41 -2.57
N PHE A 67 -4.49 -1.50 -3.76
CA PHE A 67 -3.40 -2.44 -3.96
C PHE A 67 -2.06 -1.74 -3.75
N GLY A 68 -1.06 -2.47 -3.25
CA GLY A 68 0.28 -1.94 -3.02
C GLY A 68 1.34 -3.03 -2.99
N GLY A 69 2.55 -2.68 -3.43
CA GLY A 69 3.71 -3.55 -3.54
C GLY A 69 4.94 -2.76 -3.98
N THR A 70 6.00 -3.46 -4.40
CA THR A 70 7.22 -2.81 -4.91
C THR A 70 7.00 -1.99 -6.18
N GLU A 71 6.24 -2.51 -7.14
CA GLU A 71 5.85 -1.84 -8.38
C GLU A 71 4.57 -2.49 -8.92
N GLU A 72 3.70 -1.71 -9.57
CA GLU A 72 2.51 -2.26 -10.22
C GLU A 72 2.86 -3.45 -11.14
N LYS A 73 2.13 -4.56 -10.95
CA LYS A 73 2.27 -5.88 -11.63
C LYS A 73 3.31 -6.83 -11.05
N ASN A 74 4.15 -6.41 -10.11
CA ASN A 74 5.05 -7.34 -9.45
C ASN A 74 4.28 -8.34 -8.60
N ASP A 75 4.81 -9.56 -8.47
CA ASP A 75 4.16 -10.65 -7.72
C ASP A 75 3.86 -10.28 -6.27
N ASP A 76 4.58 -9.32 -5.68
CA ASP A 76 4.38 -8.88 -4.31
C ASP A 76 3.24 -7.88 -4.12
N VAL A 77 2.55 -7.45 -5.19
CA VAL A 77 1.40 -6.58 -5.08
C VAL A 77 0.25 -7.31 -4.39
N GLY A 78 -0.14 -6.79 -3.21
CA GLY A 78 -1.25 -7.28 -2.41
C GLY A 78 -2.37 -6.24 -2.26
N ILE A 79 -3.48 -6.66 -1.67
CA ILE A 79 -4.60 -5.80 -1.29
C ILE A 79 -4.43 -5.39 0.18
N TRP A 80 -4.41 -4.08 0.42
CA TRP A 80 -4.27 -3.48 1.73
C TRP A 80 -5.59 -2.87 2.19
N VAL A 81 -5.83 -2.88 3.49
CA VAL A 81 -7.02 -2.29 4.12
C VAL A 81 -6.63 -1.50 5.35
N ALA A 82 -7.24 -0.33 5.52
CA ALA A 82 -7.21 0.45 6.76
C ALA A 82 -8.62 0.89 7.16
N ARG A 83 -8.82 1.13 8.45
CA ARG A 83 -10.11 1.54 9.03
C ARG A 83 -9.92 2.81 9.84
N LYS A 84 -10.86 3.74 9.72
CA LYS A 84 -10.90 4.94 10.55
C LYS A 84 -11.88 4.76 11.70
N THR A 85 -11.36 4.68 12.91
CA THR A 85 -12.15 4.51 14.14
C THR A 85 -11.74 5.57 15.15
N ALA A 86 -12.70 6.18 15.84
CA ALA A 86 -12.44 7.22 16.85
C ALA A 86 -11.54 8.38 16.34
N GLY A 87 -11.66 8.72 15.06
CA GLY A 87 -10.91 9.83 14.45
C GLY A 87 -9.50 9.49 13.98
N SER A 88 -9.05 8.23 14.07
CA SER A 88 -7.71 7.82 13.61
C SER A 88 -7.77 6.60 12.71
N TRP A 89 -6.85 6.56 11.73
CA TRP A 89 -6.65 5.39 10.88
C TRP A 89 -5.87 4.30 11.61
N SER A 90 -6.29 3.05 11.41
CA SER A 90 -5.52 1.87 11.79
C SER A 90 -4.28 1.74 10.90
N THR A 91 -3.20 1.15 11.42
CA THR A 91 -2.12 0.64 10.58
C THR A 91 -2.69 -0.24 9.47
N PRO A 92 -2.34 0.00 8.18
CA PRO A 92 -2.86 -0.81 7.10
C PRO A 92 -2.45 -2.28 7.24
N THR A 93 -3.33 -3.18 6.81
CA THR A 93 -3.10 -4.63 6.85
C THR A 93 -3.25 -5.23 5.45
N GLU A 94 -2.31 -6.06 5.01
CA GLU A 94 -2.44 -6.86 3.79
C GLU A 94 -3.45 -7.98 4.03
N VAL A 95 -4.55 -7.97 3.28
CA VAL A 95 -5.66 -8.94 3.43
C VAL A 95 -5.70 -9.97 2.30
N ALA A 96 -5.01 -9.72 1.19
CA ALA A 96 -4.80 -10.67 0.11
C ALA A 96 -3.44 -10.42 -0.55
N ASN A 97 -2.68 -11.48 -0.82
CA ASN A 97 -1.32 -11.41 -1.36
C ASN A 97 -1.11 -12.23 -2.64
N GLY A 98 -2.21 -12.81 -3.16
CA GLY A 98 -2.23 -13.58 -4.39
C GLY A 98 -1.44 -14.90 -4.40
N VAL A 99 -1.05 -15.42 -3.23
CA VAL A 99 -0.47 -16.77 -3.13
C VAL A 99 -1.54 -17.82 -3.42
N GLN A 100 -1.25 -18.70 -4.38
CA GLN A 100 -2.09 -19.79 -4.84
C GLN A 100 -1.81 -21.08 -4.07
N LYS A 101 -2.69 -22.08 -4.25
CA LYS A 101 -2.56 -23.39 -3.58
C LYS A 101 -1.31 -24.17 -3.99
N ASP A 102 -0.80 -23.95 -5.19
CA ASP A 102 0.42 -24.59 -5.70
C ASP A 102 1.70 -23.84 -5.31
N GLY A 103 1.58 -22.75 -4.54
CA GLY A 103 2.69 -21.92 -4.10
C GLY A 103 3.11 -20.85 -5.11
N THR A 104 2.49 -20.79 -6.30
CA THR A 104 2.67 -19.64 -7.20
C THR A 104 2.08 -18.39 -6.56
N ARG A 105 2.61 -17.22 -6.91
CA ARG A 105 2.09 -15.93 -6.46
C ARG A 105 1.78 -15.09 -7.70
N TYR A 106 0.62 -14.46 -7.69
CA TYR A 106 0.23 -13.48 -8.68
C TYR A 106 -0.08 -12.14 -7.99
N PRO A 107 0.20 -11.01 -8.63
CA PRO A 107 -0.26 -9.71 -8.14
C PRO A 107 -1.78 -9.67 -7.92
N SER A 108 -2.22 -9.03 -6.84
CA SER A 108 -3.64 -8.77 -6.57
C SER A 108 -4.01 -7.32 -6.88
N TRP A 109 -5.14 -7.08 -7.56
CA TRP A 109 -5.50 -5.75 -8.06
C TRP A 109 -6.96 -5.35 -7.84
N ASN A 110 -7.21 -4.05 -8.04
CA ASN A 110 -8.51 -3.40 -8.17
C ASN A 110 -9.48 -3.79 -7.05
N PRO A 111 -9.15 -3.46 -5.79
CA PRO A 111 -10.08 -3.69 -4.70
C PRO A 111 -11.34 -2.85 -4.89
N VAL A 112 -12.49 -3.46 -4.65
CA VAL A 112 -13.80 -2.80 -4.64
C VAL A 112 -14.48 -3.14 -3.32
N LEU A 113 -14.62 -2.12 -2.46
CA LEU A 113 -15.45 -2.21 -1.27
C LEU A 113 -16.90 -2.01 -1.68
N PHE A 114 -17.78 -2.87 -1.16
CA PHE A 114 -19.21 -2.79 -1.42
C PHE A 114 -19.99 -3.11 -0.14
N LYS A 115 -20.72 -2.13 0.37
CA LYS A 115 -21.65 -2.33 1.48
C LYS A 115 -23.10 -2.36 0.95
N PRO A 116 -23.74 -3.54 0.84
CA PRO A 116 -25.17 -3.61 0.57
C PRO A 116 -25.96 -3.01 1.75
N LYS A 117 -27.20 -2.59 1.47
CA LYS A 117 -28.12 -2.06 2.48
C LYS A 117 -28.28 -3.02 3.67
N GLU A 118 -28.41 -4.31 3.38
CA GLU A 118 -28.46 -5.39 4.36
C GLU A 118 -27.35 -6.40 4.06
N GLY A 119 -26.63 -6.84 5.10
CA GLY A 119 -25.51 -7.78 4.98
C GLY A 119 -24.14 -7.19 5.31
N PRO A 120 -23.07 -7.99 5.19
CA PRO A 120 -21.72 -7.57 5.56
C PRO A 120 -21.13 -6.60 4.53
N LEU A 121 -20.00 -5.99 4.87
CA LEU A 121 -19.13 -5.33 3.90
C LEU A 121 -18.41 -6.39 3.07
N PHE A 122 -18.41 -6.24 1.74
CA PHE A 122 -17.68 -7.09 0.82
C PHE A 122 -16.44 -6.38 0.29
N LEU A 123 -15.38 -7.15 0.07
CA LEU A 123 -14.18 -6.73 -0.66
C LEU A 123 -14.00 -7.68 -1.85
N PHE A 124 -14.14 -7.13 -3.05
CA PHE A 124 -13.83 -7.82 -4.30
C PHE A 124 -12.46 -7.39 -4.77
N TYR A 125 -11.71 -8.30 -5.38
CA TYR A 125 -10.41 -8.03 -5.98
C TYR A 125 -10.10 -9.09 -7.03
N LYS A 126 -9.15 -8.78 -7.92
CA LYS A 126 -8.61 -9.72 -8.89
C LYS A 126 -7.28 -10.28 -8.37
N VAL A 127 -7.03 -11.54 -8.68
CA VAL A 127 -5.70 -12.18 -8.66
C VAL A 127 -5.37 -12.64 -10.08
#